data_AF-A0A5B8FUN3-F1
#
_entry.id   AF-A0A5B8FUN3-F1
#
_cell.length_a   1.000
_cell.length_b   1.000
_cell.length_c   1.000
_cell.angle_alpha   90.00
_cell.angle_beta   90.00
_cell.angle_gamma   90.00
#
_symmetry.space_group_name_H-M   'P 1'
#
loop_
_entity.id
_entity.type
_entity.pdbx_description
1 polymer ?
#
loop_
_entity_poly.entity_id
_entity_poly.type
_entity_poly.pdbx_seq_one_letter_code
_entity_poly.pdbx_strand_id
1 'polypeptide(L)'
;METLEYEDLRLAYKPFLRPPGLEARLRDAFRLDARFTEEYPGLRHLLLARRETFADDMLRFLTTHDAIDSRFAVRDMTLCRRLAEAHLRNILPGKFGDTYLSGLEDLALLLARHNTSMLWIDAAYHDLSLSFMDQIVTHQAMTNPILRRGAYRSLATWIMLETSQFRRVFCEYARLLRHEAGPDPDAPPPDAADFSERLRRISAGLLRPD
;
A
#
# COMPACT_ATOMS: atom_id res chain seq x y z
N MET A 1 26.31 10.48 4.64
CA MET A 1 24.89 10.55 5.04
C MET A 1 24.35 9.15 4.86
N GLU A 2 24.30 8.36 5.93
CA GLU A 2 23.78 6.99 5.86
C GLU A 2 22.26 7.08 5.86
N THR A 3 21.65 6.88 4.69
CA THR A 3 20.20 6.66 4.58
C THR A 3 19.85 5.45 5.42
N LEU A 4 18.99 5.62 6.44
CA LEU A 4 18.42 4.47 7.15
C LEU A 4 17.90 3.47 6.13
N GLU A 5 18.28 2.21 6.29
CA GLU A 5 17.81 1.17 5.40
C GLU A 5 16.30 1.04 5.56
N TYR A 6 15.59 0.66 4.49
CA TYR A 6 14.14 0.47 4.59
C TYR A 6 13.77 -0.53 5.68
N GLU A 7 14.62 -1.53 5.91
CA GLU A 7 14.41 -2.54 6.94
C GLU A 7 14.37 -1.95 8.36
N ASP A 8 15.23 -0.98 8.66
CA ASP A 8 15.24 -0.32 9.97
C ASP A 8 13.92 0.44 10.20
N LEU A 9 13.45 1.16 9.16
CA LEU A 9 12.17 1.86 9.18
C LEU A 9 11.00 0.88 9.31
N ARG A 10 11.05 -0.25 8.60
CA ARG A 10 10.03 -1.30 8.70
C ARG A 10 9.94 -1.86 10.11
N LEU A 11 11.07 -2.19 10.73
CA LEU A 11 11.12 -2.72 12.09
C LEU A 11 10.65 -1.69 13.14
N ALA A 12 10.96 -0.41 12.94
CA ALA A 12 10.58 0.66 13.86
C ALA A 12 9.08 0.98 13.81
N TYR A 13 8.49 1.15 12.63
CA TYR A 13 7.12 1.70 12.53
C TYR A 13 6.04 0.63 12.30
N LYS A 14 6.34 -0.45 11.56
CA LYS A 14 5.33 -1.46 11.18
C LYS A 14 4.53 -2.03 12.37
N PRO A 15 5.14 -2.34 13.53
CA PRO A 15 4.40 -2.85 14.68
C PRO A 15 3.28 -1.92 15.18
N PHE A 16 3.40 -0.61 14.93
CA PHE A 16 2.48 0.41 15.41
C PHE A 16 1.46 0.86 14.36
N LEU A 17 1.61 0.44 13.09
CA LEU A 17 0.67 0.80 12.05
C LEU A 17 -0.70 0.17 12.28
N ARG A 18 -0.74 -1.06 12.79
CA ARG A 18 -1.96 -1.86 12.84
C ARG A 18 -2.65 -1.79 14.22
N PRO A 19 -3.82 -1.13 14.32
CA PRO A 19 -4.59 -1.18 15.55
C PRO A 19 -5.16 -2.58 15.81
N PRO A 20 -5.34 -2.98 17.08
CA PRO A 20 -5.99 -4.24 17.44
C PRO A 20 -7.38 -4.39 16.81
N GLY A 21 -7.70 -5.59 16.32
CA GLY A 21 -9.01 -5.89 15.74
C GLY A 21 -9.27 -5.29 14.34
N LEU A 22 -8.27 -4.66 13.71
CA LEU A 22 -8.43 -4.06 12.37
C LEU A 22 -8.98 -5.06 11.35
N GLU A 23 -8.45 -6.29 11.29
CA GLU A 23 -8.89 -7.29 10.32
C GLU A 23 -10.40 -7.56 10.42
N ALA A 24 -10.93 -7.78 11.63
CA ALA A 24 -12.35 -8.04 11.84
C ALA A 24 -13.21 -6.85 11.39
N ARG A 25 -12.77 -5.62 11.70
CA ARG A 25 -13.45 -4.39 11.27
C ARG A 25 -13.46 -4.23 9.75
N LEU A 26 -12.36 -4.54 9.08
CA LEU A 26 -12.29 -4.48 7.61
C LEU A 26 -13.19 -5.52 6.96
N ARG A 27 -13.20 -6.76 7.49
CA ARG A 27 -14.09 -7.81 7.00
C ARG A 27 -15.55 -7.41 7.09
N ASP A 28 -15.96 -6.81 8.20
CA ASP A 28 -17.32 -6.32 8.40
C ASP A 28 -17.63 -5.12 7.47
N ALA A 29 -16.81 -4.08 7.50
CA ALA A 29 -17.04 -2.84 6.74
C ALA A 29 -17.09 -3.05 5.22
N PHE A 30 -16.22 -3.92 4.69
CA PHE A 30 -16.14 -4.23 3.25
C PHE A 30 -16.93 -5.49 2.86
N ARG A 31 -17.66 -6.11 3.80
CA ARG A 31 -18.43 -7.35 3.59
C ARG A 31 -17.59 -8.44 2.92
N LEU A 32 -16.41 -8.71 3.47
CA LEU A 32 -15.50 -9.77 3.02
C LEU A 32 -15.99 -11.14 3.52
N ASP A 33 -17.23 -11.46 3.17
CA ASP A 33 -18.00 -12.62 3.61
C ASP A 33 -17.99 -13.75 2.56
N ALA A 34 -18.89 -14.73 2.73
CA ALA A 34 -19.04 -15.85 1.81
C ALA A 34 -19.39 -15.39 0.38
N ARG A 35 -20.21 -14.34 0.24
CA ARG A 35 -20.57 -13.80 -1.07
C ARG A 35 -19.38 -13.16 -1.77
N PHE A 36 -18.58 -12.38 -1.04
CA PHE A 36 -17.34 -11.85 -1.61
C PHE A 36 -16.39 -12.98 -2.05
N THR A 37 -16.31 -14.07 -1.27
CA THR A 37 -15.53 -15.26 -1.60
C THR A 37 -15.99 -15.94 -2.90
N GLU A 38 -17.30 -15.92 -3.19
CA GLU A 38 -17.88 -16.41 -4.45
C GLU A 38 -17.65 -15.46 -5.64
N GLU A 39 -17.57 -14.15 -5.38
CA GLU A 39 -17.38 -13.11 -6.42
C GLU A 39 -15.90 -12.94 -6.80
N TYR A 40 -14.98 -13.16 -5.85
CA TYR A 40 -13.53 -12.98 -6.01
C TYR A 40 -12.85 -13.79 -7.13
N PRO A 41 -13.26 -15.03 -7.48
CA PRO A 41 -12.63 -15.81 -8.55
C PRO A 41 -12.52 -15.04 -9.87
N GLY A 42 -13.51 -14.19 -10.19
CA GLY A 42 -13.47 -13.35 -11.39
C GLY A 42 -12.27 -12.40 -11.41
N LEU A 43 -12.05 -11.65 -10.32
CA LEU A 43 -10.89 -10.77 -10.19
C LEU A 43 -9.58 -11.57 -10.14
N ARG A 44 -9.57 -12.70 -9.42
CA ARG A 44 -8.39 -13.57 -9.32
C ARG A 44 -7.90 -14.04 -10.69
N HIS A 45 -8.80 -14.37 -11.62
CA HIS A 45 -8.42 -14.74 -12.99
C HIS A 45 -7.67 -13.62 -13.70
N LEU A 46 -8.11 -12.37 -13.54
CA LEU A 46 -7.45 -11.21 -14.16
C LEU A 46 -6.10 -10.91 -13.50
N LEU A 47 -6.02 -11.02 -12.17
CA LEU A 47 -4.76 -10.88 -11.43
C LEU A 47 -3.73 -11.92 -11.86
N LEU A 48 -4.15 -13.17 -12.09
CA LEU A 48 -3.29 -14.24 -12.61
C LEU A 48 -2.81 -13.94 -14.03
N ALA A 49 -3.67 -13.40 -14.90
CA ALA A 49 -3.29 -12.99 -16.25
C ALA A 49 -2.27 -11.84 -16.26
N ARG A 50 -2.25 -11.01 -15.21
CA ARG A 50 -1.29 -9.90 -15.04
C ARG A 50 -0.10 -10.22 -14.15
N ARG A 51 0.10 -11.48 -13.74
CA ARG A 51 1.08 -11.80 -12.69
C ARG A 51 2.50 -11.28 -12.97
N GLU A 52 2.88 -11.26 -14.25
CA GLU A 52 4.20 -10.86 -14.72
C GLU A 52 4.31 -9.34 -14.94
N THR A 53 3.20 -8.64 -15.17
CA THR A 53 3.19 -7.20 -15.46
C THR A 53 2.65 -6.36 -14.31
N PHE A 54 2.04 -6.96 -13.29
CA PHE A 54 1.32 -6.26 -12.23
C PHE A 54 2.19 -5.21 -11.50
N ALA A 55 3.40 -5.60 -11.10
CA ALA A 55 4.29 -4.70 -10.38
C ALA A 55 4.74 -3.53 -11.26
N ASP A 56 5.06 -3.80 -12.53
CA ASP A 56 5.44 -2.77 -13.49
C ASP A 56 4.27 -1.85 -13.85
N ASP A 57 3.05 -2.37 -13.97
CA ASP A 57 1.83 -1.59 -14.17
C ASP A 57 1.61 -0.63 -13.00
N MET A 58 1.67 -1.14 -11.77
CA MET A 58 1.48 -0.32 -10.57
C MET A 58 2.57 0.75 -10.44
N LEU A 59 3.84 0.40 -10.68
CA LEU A 59 4.94 1.36 -10.70
C LEU A 59 4.75 2.41 -11.78
N ARG A 60 4.39 2.00 -13.00
CA ARG A 60 4.11 2.92 -14.10
C ARG A 60 3.03 3.91 -13.71
N PHE A 61 1.90 3.45 -13.14
CA PHE A 61 0.83 4.36 -12.73
C PHE A 61 1.27 5.32 -11.61
N LEU A 62 2.08 4.85 -10.67
CA LEU A 62 2.67 5.70 -9.63
C LEU A 62 3.64 6.74 -10.22
N THR A 63 4.48 6.37 -11.20
CA THR A 63 5.50 7.28 -11.78
C THR A 63 5.03 8.11 -12.96
N THR A 64 3.90 7.79 -13.58
CA THR A 64 3.31 8.58 -14.70
C THR A 64 3.01 10.03 -14.28
N HIS A 65 2.91 10.25 -12.98
CA HIS A 65 2.73 11.57 -12.40
C HIS A 65 4.11 12.09 -11.96
N ASP A 66 4.70 13.02 -12.73
CA ASP A 66 6.07 13.57 -12.60
C ASP A 66 6.55 13.92 -11.18
N ALA A 67 5.63 14.02 -10.22
CA ALA A 67 5.92 14.24 -8.81
C ALA A 67 6.64 13.06 -8.10
N ILE A 68 6.58 11.83 -8.62
CA ILE A 68 7.20 10.65 -7.99
C ILE A 68 8.59 10.33 -8.57
N ASP A 69 8.80 10.55 -9.87
CA ASP A 69 10.03 10.13 -10.57
C ASP A 69 11.30 10.84 -10.04
N SER A 70 11.17 12.08 -9.56
CA SER A 70 12.27 12.82 -8.92
C SER A 70 12.58 12.38 -7.47
N ARG A 71 11.72 11.57 -6.84
CA ARG A 71 11.81 11.23 -5.39
C ARG A 71 12.29 9.82 -5.09
N PHE A 72 12.22 8.93 -6.07
CA PHE A 72 12.64 7.54 -5.91
C PHE A 72 14.01 7.35 -6.56
N ALA A 73 15.01 6.96 -5.76
CA ALA A 73 16.24 6.44 -6.36
C ALA A 73 15.95 5.09 -7.05
N VAL A 74 16.80 4.68 -7.99
CA VAL A 74 16.69 3.37 -8.69
C VAL A 74 16.55 2.20 -7.72
N ARG A 75 17.22 2.29 -6.57
CA ARG A 75 17.13 1.30 -5.49
C ARG A 75 15.72 1.22 -4.89
N ASP A 76 15.07 2.35 -4.66
CA ASP A 76 13.73 2.41 -4.07
C ASP A 76 12.67 1.94 -5.05
N MET A 77 12.84 2.23 -6.35
CA MET A 77 12.01 1.67 -7.42
C MET A 77 12.10 0.14 -7.47
N THR A 78 13.31 -0.40 -7.33
CA THR A 78 13.55 -1.85 -7.30
C THR A 78 12.90 -2.48 -6.07
N LEU A 79 13.00 -1.83 -4.91
CA LEU A 79 12.34 -2.28 -3.68
C LEU A 79 10.82 -2.22 -3.81
N CYS A 80 10.27 -1.13 -4.34
CA CYS A 80 8.85 -0.96 -4.58
C CYS A 80 8.31 -2.06 -5.49
N ARG A 81 9.03 -2.42 -6.58
CA ARG A 81 8.70 -3.57 -7.43
C ARG A 81 8.61 -4.87 -6.63
N ARG A 82 9.64 -5.17 -5.83
CA ARG A 82 9.68 -6.41 -5.03
C ARG A 82 8.52 -6.48 -4.02
N LEU A 83 8.19 -5.36 -3.38
CA LEU A 83 7.06 -5.26 -2.46
C LEU A 83 5.72 -5.44 -3.19
N ALA A 84 5.57 -4.85 -4.38
CA ALA A 84 4.40 -5.04 -5.24
C ALA A 84 4.17 -6.50 -5.63
N GLU A 85 5.23 -7.19 -6.07
CA GLU A 85 5.18 -8.62 -6.41
C GLU A 85 4.83 -9.48 -5.19
N ALA A 86 5.41 -9.15 -4.02
CA ALA A 86 5.10 -9.83 -2.77
C ALA A 86 3.63 -9.63 -2.38
N HIS A 87 3.15 -8.40 -2.50
CA HIS A 87 1.76 -8.06 -2.23
C HIS A 87 0.80 -8.79 -3.15
N LEU A 88 1.09 -8.87 -4.46
CA LEU A 88 0.29 -9.67 -5.39
C LEU A 88 0.19 -11.13 -4.95
N ARG A 89 1.31 -11.76 -4.54
CA ARG A 89 1.30 -13.15 -4.05
C ARG A 89 0.38 -13.32 -2.84
N ASN A 90 0.26 -12.30 -1.99
CA ASN A 90 -0.61 -12.32 -0.82
C ASN A 90 -2.09 -12.04 -1.17
N ILE A 91 -2.36 -11.31 -2.25
CA ILE A 91 -3.72 -11.05 -2.76
C ILE A 91 -4.29 -12.28 -3.49
N LEU A 92 -3.49 -12.98 -4.30
CA LEU A 92 -3.95 -14.06 -5.17
C LEU A 92 -4.80 -15.16 -4.50
N PRO A 93 -4.55 -15.56 -3.24
CA PRO A 93 -5.41 -16.52 -2.53
C PRO A 93 -6.82 -16.00 -2.17
N GLY A 94 -7.06 -14.68 -2.23
CA GLY A 94 -8.32 -14.06 -1.82
C GLY A 94 -8.53 -14.03 -0.30
N LYS A 95 -7.44 -14.16 0.47
CA LYS A 95 -7.46 -14.16 1.94
C LYS A 95 -6.98 -12.81 2.47
N PHE A 96 -7.93 -11.91 2.72
CA PHE A 96 -7.69 -10.54 3.18
C PHE A 96 -7.42 -10.44 4.69
N GLY A 97 -6.44 -11.22 5.18
CA GLY A 97 -6.05 -11.25 6.59
C GLY A 97 -4.64 -10.72 6.85
N ASP A 98 -4.02 -11.17 7.93
CA ASP A 98 -2.69 -10.71 8.39
C ASP A 98 -1.62 -10.61 7.29
N THR A 99 -1.42 -11.68 6.50
CA THR A 99 -0.41 -11.71 5.44
C THR A 99 -0.67 -10.70 4.33
N TYR A 100 -1.94 -10.53 3.94
CA TYR A 100 -2.36 -9.53 2.96
C TYR A 100 -2.11 -8.11 3.49
N LEU A 101 -2.59 -7.82 4.71
CA LEU A 101 -2.41 -6.51 5.34
C LEU A 101 -0.92 -6.18 5.54
N SER A 102 -0.12 -7.17 5.93
CA SER A 102 1.31 -7.01 6.20
C SER A 102 2.08 -6.63 4.93
N GLY A 103 1.76 -7.23 3.78
CA GLY A 103 2.37 -6.87 2.49
C GLY A 103 1.96 -5.49 2.00
N LEU A 104 0.68 -5.14 2.17
CA LEU A 104 0.17 -3.82 1.82
C LEU A 104 0.78 -2.72 2.68
N GLU A 105 0.93 -2.97 3.99
CA GLU A 105 1.56 -2.05 4.93
C GLU A 105 3.02 -1.78 4.58
N ASP A 106 3.78 -2.80 4.13
CA ASP A 106 5.16 -2.60 3.70
C ASP A 106 5.23 -1.66 2.49
N LEU A 107 4.41 -1.91 1.47
CA LEU A 107 4.34 -1.05 0.28
C LEU A 107 3.90 0.37 0.64
N ALA A 108 2.84 0.52 1.43
CA ALA A 108 2.33 1.81 1.86
C ALA A 108 3.35 2.60 2.70
N LEU A 109 4.08 1.93 3.58
CA LEU A 109 5.11 2.53 4.42
C LEU A 109 6.29 3.04 3.57
N LEU A 110 6.69 2.31 2.53
CA LEU A 110 7.69 2.79 1.58
C LEU A 110 7.20 4.06 0.87
N LEU A 111 5.97 4.06 0.33
CA LEU A 111 5.42 5.25 -0.32
C LEU A 111 5.29 6.44 0.64
N ALA A 112 4.91 6.20 1.89
CA ALA A 112 4.78 7.23 2.92
C ALA A 112 6.14 7.84 3.28
N ARG A 113 7.19 7.02 3.39
CA ARG A 113 8.58 7.47 3.62
C ARG A 113 9.04 8.47 2.55
N HIS A 114 8.66 8.25 1.29
CA HIS A 114 9.00 9.15 0.18
C HIS A 114 8.04 10.33 0.02
N ASN A 115 7.16 10.58 1.01
CA ASN A 115 6.16 11.64 1.01
C ASN A 115 5.27 11.63 -0.24
N THR A 116 5.01 10.44 -0.80
CA THR A 116 4.15 10.29 -1.97
C THR A 116 2.77 10.87 -1.67
N SER A 117 2.23 11.73 -2.55
CA SER A 117 0.89 12.27 -2.30
C SER A 117 -0.16 11.17 -2.40
N MET A 118 -1.09 11.13 -1.44
CA MET A 118 -2.27 10.26 -1.51
C MET A 118 -3.08 10.50 -2.79
N LEU A 119 -3.10 11.74 -3.31
CA LEU A 119 -3.76 12.06 -4.58
C LEU A 119 -3.19 11.23 -5.74
N TRP A 120 -1.87 11.03 -5.78
CA TRP A 120 -1.22 10.25 -6.83
C TRP A 120 -1.46 8.75 -6.66
N ILE A 121 -1.54 8.27 -5.43
CA ILE A 121 -1.94 6.89 -5.15
C ILE A 121 -3.39 6.66 -5.60
N ASP A 122 -4.30 7.59 -5.30
CA ASP A 122 -5.69 7.52 -5.73
C ASP A 122 -5.80 7.50 -7.26
N ALA A 123 -5.06 8.38 -7.95
CA ALA A 123 -5.00 8.41 -9.42
C ALA A 123 -4.45 7.10 -10.00
N ALA A 124 -3.38 6.55 -9.43
CA ALA A 124 -2.81 5.27 -9.86
C ALA A 124 -3.79 4.10 -9.69
N TYR A 125 -4.52 4.06 -8.57
CA TYR A 125 -5.55 3.05 -8.32
C TYR A 125 -6.78 3.22 -9.21
N HIS A 126 -7.13 4.47 -9.55
CA HIS A 126 -8.15 4.75 -10.56
C HIS A 126 -7.76 4.17 -11.92
N ASP A 127 -6.55 4.45 -12.41
CA ASP A 127 -6.09 3.96 -13.71
C ASP A 127 -5.94 2.43 -13.73
N LEU A 128 -5.49 1.85 -12.62
CA LEU A 128 -5.49 0.40 -12.43
C LEU A 128 -6.91 -0.18 -12.54
N SER A 129 -7.89 0.47 -11.90
CA SER A 129 -9.30 0.05 -11.96
C SER A 129 -9.88 0.13 -13.37
N LEU A 130 -9.62 1.21 -14.12
CA LEU A 130 -10.01 1.35 -15.52
C LEU A 130 -9.42 0.22 -16.35
N SER A 131 -8.12 -0.04 -16.18
CA SER A 131 -7.42 -1.09 -16.91
C SER A 131 -8.02 -2.48 -16.63
N PHE A 132 -8.39 -2.78 -15.38
CA PHE A 132 -9.09 -4.04 -15.07
C PHE A 132 -10.49 -4.07 -15.64
N MET A 133 -11.24 -2.95 -15.64
CA MET A 133 -12.57 -2.89 -16.25
C MET A 133 -12.53 -3.17 -17.75
N ASP A 134 -11.55 -2.62 -18.48
CA ASP A 134 -11.34 -2.93 -19.90
C ASP A 134 -11.08 -4.43 -20.12
N GLN A 135 -10.29 -5.06 -19.25
CA GLN A 135 -10.08 -6.50 -19.29
C GLN A 135 -11.33 -7.30 -18.94
N ILE A 136 -12.15 -6.86 -17.99
CA ILE A 136 -13.41 -7.54 -17.69
C ILE A 136 -14.32 -7.60 -18.92
N VAL A 137 -14.32 -6.55 -19.74
CA VAL A 137 -15.12 -6.47 -20.98
C VAL A 137 -14.52 -7.33 -22.10
N THR A 138 -13.20 -7.32 -22.25
CA THR A 138 -12.51 -7.84 -23.44
C THR A 138 -11.92 -9.25 -23.27
N HIS A 139 -11.66 -9.69 -22.04
CA HIS A 139 -10.95 -10.94 -21.77
C HIS A 139 -11.82 -12.16 -22.08
N GLN A 140 -11.29 -13.11 -22.87
CA GLN A 140 -12.03 -14.30 -23.33
C GLN A 140 -12.58 -15.16 -22.18
N ALA A 141 -11.86 -15.27 -21.06
CA ALA A 141 -12.33 -15.98 -19.88
C ALA A 141 -13.56 -15.33 -19.19
N MET A 142 -13.91 -14.08 -19.54
CA MET A 142 -15.02 -13.33 -18.95
C MET A 142 -16.32 -13.41 -19.77
N THR A 143 -16.50 -14.48 -20.55
CA THR A 143 -17.75 -14.74 -21.29
C THR A 143 -18.92 -15.10 -20.37
N ASN A 144 -18.65 -15.71 -19.21
CA ASN A 144 -19.69 -16.04 -18.22
C ASN A 144 -20.17 -14.76 -17.50
N PRO A 145 -21.47 -14.39 -17.60
CA PRO A 145 -22.01 -13.18 -16.97
C PRO A 145 -21.88 -13.15 -15.45
N ILE A 146 -21.95 -14.30 -14.77
CA ILE A 146 -21.81 -14.40 -13.31
C ILE A 146 -20.38 -14.10 -12.90
N LEU A 147 -19.40 -14.69 -13.59
CA LEU A 147 -17.97 -14.45 -13.34
C LEU A 147 -17.59 -13.00 -13.61
N ARG A 148 -18.10 -12.43 -14.72
CA ARG A 148 -17.89 -11.03 -15.10
C ARG A 148 -18.44 -10.08 -14.02
N ARG A 149 -19.67 -10.32 -13.56
CA ARG A 149 -20.29 -9.54 -12.48
C ARG A 149 -19.51 -9.66 -11.18
N GLY A 150 -19.03 -10.86 -10.84
CA GLY A 150 -18.17 -11.09 -9.68
C GLY A 150 -16.87 -10.30 -9.78
N ALA A 151 -16.23 -10.29 -10.95
CA ALA A 151 -15.01 -9.51 -11.20
C ALA A 151 -15.22 -8.01 -10.98
N TYR A 152 -16.32 -7.41 -11.49
CA TYR A 152 -16.63 -6.00 -11.24
C TYR A 152 -16.79 -5.68 -9.75
N ARG A 153 -17.57 -6.48 -9.02
CA ARG A 153 -17.85 -6.23 -7.60
C ARG A 153 -16.62 -6.41 -6.71
N SER A 154 -15.86 -7.48 -6.96
CA SER A 154 -14.64 -7.74 -6.23
C SER A 154 -13.55 -6.72 -6.55
N LEU A 155 -13.44 -6.25 -7.80
CA LEU A 155 -12.54 -5.14 -8.18
C LEU A 155 -12.88 -3.86 -7.41
N ALA A 156 -14.13 -3.43 -7.42
CA ALA A 156 -14.54 -2.22 -6.72
C ALA A 156 -14.23 -2.30 -5.21
N THR A 157 -14.55 -3.45 -4.60
CA THR A 157 -14.28 -3.69 -3.17
C THR A 157 -12.78 -3.67 -2.89
N TRP A 158 -11.97 -4.35 -3.72
CA TRP A 158 -10.52 -4.43 -3.57
C TRP A 158 -9.84 -3.06 -3.69
N ILE A 159 -10.20 -2.26 -4.70
CA ILE A 159 -9.65 -0.91 -4.89
C ILE A 159 -10.00 0.00 -3.69
N MET A 160 -11.25 -0.03 -3.22
CA MET A 160 -11.65 0.75 -2.04
C MET A 160 -10.94 0.29 -0.77
N LEU A 161 -10.77 -1.02 -0.58
CA LEU A 161 -10.06 -1.59 0.56
C LEU A 161 -8.60 -1.12 0.57
N GLU A 162 -7.89 -1.26 -0.55
CA GLU A 162 -6.48 -0.90 -0.61
C GLU A 162 -6.24 0.59 -0.42
N THR A 163 -6.96 1.44 -1.15
CA THR A 163 -6.83 2.90 -1.00
C THR A 163 -7.16 3.36 0.42
N SER A 164 -8.16 2.74 1.08
CA SER A 164 -8.44 2.97 2.51
C SER A 164 -7.26 2.58 3.40
N GLN A 165 -6.60 1.45 3.13
CA GLN A 165 -5.45 1.00 3.91
C GLN A 165 -4.20 1.85 3.67
N PHE A 166 -3.95 2.31 2.44
CA PHE A 166 -2.90 3.30 2.17
C PHE A 166 -3.12 4.55 3.02
N ARG A 167 -4.32 5.16 2.96
CA ARG A 167 -4.63 6.35 3.78
C ARG A 167 -4.38 6.12 5.26
N ARG A 168 -4.83 4.98 5.80
CA ARG A 168 -4.58 4.61 7.21
C ARG A 168 -3.09 4.60 7.52
N VAL A 169 -2.28 3.87 6.73
CA VAL A 169 -0.84 3.77 6.96
C VAL A 169 -0.18 5.14 6.88
N PHE A 170 -0.57 5.98 5.92
CA PHE A 170 -0.07 7.35 5.80
C PHE A 170 -0.41 8.21 7.02
N CYS A 171 -1.66 8.14 7.51
CA CYS A 171 -2.08 8.86 8.70
C CYS A 171 -1.35 8.39 9.96
N GLU A 172 -1.20 7.08 10.15
CA GLU A 172 -0.49 6.51 11.30
C GLU A 172 1.00 6.82 11.24
N TYR A 173 1.64 6.69 10.08
CA TYR A 173 3.04 7.08 9.89
C TYR A 173 3.26 8.56 10.23
N ALA A 174 2.42 9.46 9.68
CA ALA A 174 2.50 10.89 10.00
C ALA A 174 2.25 11.17 11.49
N ARG A 175 1.38 10.41 12.16
CA ARG A 175 1.14 10.52 13.61
C ARG A 175 2.38 10.11 14.42
N LEU A 176 3.02 9.01 14.05
CA LEU A 176 4.24 8.52 14.69
C LEU A 176 5.39 9.53 14.54
N LEU A 177 5.57 10.08 13.33
CA LEU A 177 6.55 11.14 13.08
C LEU A 177 6.32 12.37 13.96
N ARG A 178 5.07 12.82 14.13
CA ARG A 178 4.75 13.94 15.03
C ARG A 178 5.05 13.62 16.49
N HIS A 179 4.74 12.40 16.92
CA HIS A 179 5.00 11.98 18.30
C HIS A 179 6.52 11.93 18.60
N GLU A 180 7.33 11.50 17.64
CA GLU A 180 8.79 11.52 17.73
C GLU A 180 9.37 12.95 17.66
N ALA A 181 8.68 13.87 16.97
CA ALA A 181 9.09 15.26 16.86
C ALA A 181 8.91 16.07 18.16
N GLY A 182 8.09 15.60 19.10
CA GLY A 182 7.76 16.28 20.36
C GLY A 182 6.51 17.17 20.27
N PRO A 183 5.99 17.69 21.40
CA PRO A 183 4.69 18.35 21.49
C PRO A 183 4.78 19.87 21.24
N ASP A 184 5.48 20.30 20.20
CA ASP A 184 5.49 21.72 19.81
C ASP A 184 4.54 21.94 18.62
N PRO A 185 3.31 22.44 18.84
CA PRO A 185 2.33 22.68 17.79
C PRO A 185 2.71 23.85 16.86
N ASP A 186 3.71 24.65 17.22
CA ASP A 186 4.24 25.77 16.43
C ASP A 186 5.59 25.45 15.78
N ALA A 187 6.15 24.25 16.03
CA ALA A 187 7.38 23.84 15.40
C ALA A 187 7.15 23.68 13.88
N PRO A 188 7.99 24.32 13.04
CA PRO A 188 7.92 24.12 11.60
C PRO A 188 8.09 22.62 11.31
N PRO A 189 7.43 22.09 10.25
CA PRO A 189 7.59 20.69 9.88
C PRO A 189 9.09 20.38 9.78
N PRO A 190 9.56 19.27 10.39
CA PRO A 190 10.99 19.01 10.49
C PRO A 190 11.58 18.98 9.08
N ASP A 191 12.56 19.85 8.85
CA ASP A 191 13.31 19.84 7.61
C ASP A 191 13.93 18.46 7.44
N ALA A 192 13.97 17.93 6.21
CA ALA A 192 14.40 16.55 5.93
C ALA A 192 15.80 16.20 6.50
N ALA A 193 16.62 17.22 6.78
CA ALA A 193 17.92 17.10 7.44
C ALA A 193 17.84 16.77 8.94
N ASP A 194 16.84 17.27 9.67
CA ASP A 194 16.70 17.08 11.13
C ASP A 194 16.17 15.68 11.49
N PHE A 195 15.39 15.09 10.59
CA PHE A 195 14.86 13.73 10.72
C PHE A 195 15.95 12.65 10.74
N SER A 196 17.01 12.83 9.93
CA SER A 196 18.13 11.88 9.85
C SER A 196 18.99 11.87 11.12
N GLU A 197 19.11 13.00 11.80
CA GLU A 197 19.90 13.13 13.03
C GLU A 197 19.12 12.60 14.25
N ARG A 198 17.79 12.76 14.29
CA ARG A 198 16.96 12.19 15.35
C ARG A 198 16.88 10.66 15.28
N LEU A 199 16.75 10.08 14.09
CA LEU A 199 16.78 8.61 13.93
C LEU A 199 18.15 8.01 14.27
N ARG A 200 19.26 8.73 14.02
CA ARG A 200 20.59 8.35 14.52
C ARG A 200 20.66 8.27 16.03
N ARG A 201 20.03 9.20 16.75
CA ARG A 201 20.06 9.24 18.22
C ARG A 201 19.25 8.11 18.85
N ILE A 202 18.14 7.71 18.22
CA ILE A 202 17.32 6.56 18.65
C ILE A 202 18.06 5.24 18.38
N SER A 203 18.64 5.07 17.19
CA SER A 203 19.44 3.87 16.84
C SER A 203 20.75 3.77 17.63
N ALA A 204 21.30 4.88 18.12
CA ALA A 204 22.44 4.92 19.04
C ALA A 204 22.06 4.68 20.53
N GLY A 205 20.77 4.48 20.85
CA GLY A 205 20.30 4.29 22.22
C GLY A 205 20.43 5.52 23.13
N LEU A 206 20.59 6.71 22.54
CA LEU A 206 20.81 7.98 23.27
C LEU A 206 19.51 8.69 23.66
N LEU A 207 18.37 8.22 23.15
CA LEU A 207 17.03 8.61 23.57
C LEU A 207 16.29 7.35 24.01
N ARG A 208 15.87 7.31 25.28
CA ARG A 208 14.96 6.25 25.75
C ARG A 208 13.52 6.65 25.37
N PRO A 209 12.68 5.68 24.97
CA PRO A 209 11.26 5.93 24.79
C PRO A 209 10.66 6.15 26.18
N ASP A 210 10.16 7.36 26.42
CA ASP A 210 9.24 7.65 27.51
C ASP A 210 7.81 7.29 27.08
#